data_AF-L1IGH5-F1
#
_entry.id   AF-L1IGH5-F1
#
_cell.length_a   1.000
_cell.length_b   1.000
_cell.length_c   1.000
_cell.angle_alpha   90.00
_cell.angle_beta   90.00
_cell.angle_gamma   90.00
#
_symmetry.space_group_name_H-M   'P 1'
#
loop_
_entity.id
_entity.type
_entity.pdbx_description
1 polymer ?
#
loop_
_entity_poly.entity_id
_entity_poly.type
_entity_poly.pdbx_seq_one_letter_code
_entity_poly.pdbx_strand_id
1 'polypeptide(L)'
;MKELYNIDEEKENNKDCIIQDEQFYESQLLYENGAFMCTPACLLFSTAVVGMDVCSCPPTKSQMNCIMTSASKIQSLLLSKDDRNHMFSIRDVINHVKIPDTYQRVEIVGSIARLPEDFITNFEDDNERRQCIMDLHGAVMALRNNTALVITLKRNAHTVALYRKSAKKHYYFDPLIATVKDVGDSSMALFEVFKIARMAEEFTGLIISKE
;
A
#
# COMPACT_ATOMS: atom_id res chain seq x y z
N MET A 1 40.28 -18.04 45.29
CA MET A 1 38.92 -18.65 45.28
C MET A 1 38.29 -18.34 43.94
N LYS A 2 38.04 -19.38 43.15
CA LYS A 2 37.27 -19.37 41.89
C LYS A 2 36.04 -20.22 42.17
N GLU A 3 34.85 -19.66 42.06
CA GLU A 3 33.57 -20.37 41.92
C GLU A 3 32.80 -19.56 40.86
N LEU A 4 32.68 -20.05 39.62
CA LEU A 4 31.71 -21.05 39.13
C LEU A 4 30.28 -20.64 39.46
N TYR A 5 29.64 -19.97 38.51
CA TYR A 5 28.19 -20.03 38.35
C TYR A 5 27.89 -20.74 37.03
N ASN A 6 27.20 -21.86 37.20
CA ASN A 6 26.61 -22.71 36.17
C ASN A 6 25.72 -21.88 35.23
N ILE A 7 25.96 -22.02 33.94
CA ILE A 7 24.95 -21.76 32.92
C ILE A 7 24.34 -23.12 32.66
N ASP A 8 23.29 -23.46 33.41
CA ASP A 8 22.47 -24.62 33.12
C ASP A 8 21.57 -24.34 31.93
N GLU A 9 21.49 -25.37 31.09
CA GLU A 9 20.74 -25.46 29.84
C GLU A 9 19.24 -25.27 30.08
N GLU A 10 18.66 -24.17 29.58
CA GLU A 10 17.25 -24.15 29.17
C GLU A 10 17.20 -24.25 27.65
N LYS A 11 17.16 -25.51 27.20
CA LYS A 11 16.56 -25.86 25.91
C LYS A 11 15.05 -25.72 26.01
N GLU A 12 14.50 -25.35 24.86
CA GLU A 12 13.13 -25.54 24.37
C GLU A 12 12.17 -24.34 24.41
N ASN A 13 11.64 -24.13 23.19
CA ASN A 13 10.37 -23.52 22.84
C ASN A 13 10.32 -22.00 22.84
N ASN A 14 10.58 -21.40 21.67
CA ASN A 14 9.45 -20.78 20.96
C ASN A 14 9.75 -20.49 19.49
N LYS A 15 9.01 -21.24 18.66
CA LYS A 15 8.35 -20.83 17.41
C LYS A 15 9.26 -20.47 16.25
N ASP A 16 9.29 -21.40 15.29
CA ASP A 16 9.18 -21.12 13.85
C ASP A 16 9.06 -19.62 13.55
N CYS A 17 10.20 -18.98 13.29
CA CYS A 17 10.22 -17.77 12.50
C CYS A 17 9.61 -18.15 11.16
N ILE A 18 8.31 -17.90 10.99
CA ILE A 18 7.67 -17.88 9.69
C ILE A 18 8.44 -16.82 8.91
N ILE A 19 9.36 -17.26 8.05
CA ILE A 19 10.01 -16.40 7.08
C ILE A 19 8.87 -15.87 6.22
N GLN A 20 8.48 -14.62 6.45
CA GLN A 20 7.55 -13.92 5.59
C GLN A 20 8.27 -13.69 4.27
N ASP A 21 7.71 -14.19 3.18
CA ASP A 21 8.29 -14.04 1.84
C ASP A 21 8.31 -12.55 1.47
N GLU A 22 9.47 -11.94 1.64
CA GLU A 22 9.77 -10.55 1.29
C GLU A 22 10.57 -10.53 -0.01
N GLN A 23 10.06 -9.83 -1.02
CA GLN A 23 10.72 -9.68 -2.31
C GLN A 23 11.18 -8.24 -2.51
N PHE A 24 12.50 -8.06 -2.59
CA PHE A 24 13.15 -6.79 -2.90
C PHE A 24 13.30 -6.59 -4.41
N TYR A 25 13.11 -5.35 -4.84
CA TYR A 25 13.27 -4.90 -6.21
C TYR A 25 14.28 -3.76 -6.30
N GLU A 26 14.52 -3.29 -7.51
CA GLU A 26 15.41 -2.16 -7.76
C GLU A 26 14.85 -0.88 -7.09
N SER A 27 15.72 -0.15 -6.40
CA SER A 27 15.33 1.03 -5.63
C SER A 27 14.67 2.09 -6.51
N GLN A 28 13.62 2.76 -5.99
CA GLN A 28 12.99 3.86 -6.70
C GLN A 28 13.97 5.00 -7.05
N LEU A 29 15.06 5.18 -6.29
CA LEU A 29 16.07 6.23 -6.54
C LEU A 29 16.81 6.08 -7.87
N LEU A 30 16.73 4.92 -8.52
CA LEU A 30 17.36 4.66 -9.80
C LEU A 30 16.50 5.08 -11.01
N TYR A 31 15.26 5.52 -10.75
CA TYR A 31 14.35 6.01 -11.78
C TYR A 31 14.29 7.54 -11.79
N GLU A 32 14.02 8.12 -12.96
CA GLU A 32 13.83 9.57 -13.10
C GLU A 32 12.68 10.03 -12.21
N ASN A 33 12.88 11.09 -11.41
CA ASN A 33 11.90 11.58 -10.42
C ASN A 33 11.48 10.52 -9.37
N GLY A 34 12.32 9.49 -9.17
CA GLY A 34 12.06 8.35 -8.31
C GLY A 34 11.81 8.68 -6.84
N ALA A 35 12.37 9.79 -6.33
CA ALA A 35 12.12 10.24 -4.96
C ALA A 35 10.64 10.60 -4.69
N PHE A 36 9.86 10.89 -5.73
CA PHE A 36 8.49 11.41 -5.61
C PHE A 36 7.42 10.50 -6.25
N MET A 37 7.79 9.29 -6.69
CA MET A 37 6.89 8.43 -7.47
C MET A 37 6.10 7.39 -6.67
N CYS A 38 6.08 7.44 -5.34
CA CYS A 38 5.41 6.40 -4.56
C CYS A 38 3.89 6.33 -4.82
N THR A 39 3.22 7.46 -5.03
CA THR A 39 1.78 7.47 -5.40
C THR A 39 1.51 6.76 -6.74
N PRO A 40 2.13 7.14 -7.88
CA PRO A 40 1.92 6.42 -9.14
C PRO A 40 2.40 4.97 -9.08
N ALA A 41 3.48 4.66 -8.35
CA ALA A 41 3.94 3.28 -8.18
C ALA A 41 2.90 2.40 -7.47
N CYS A 42 2.35 2.88 -6.35
CA CYS A 42 1.31 2.15 -5.62
C CYS A 42 0.02 2.00 -6.42
N LEU A 43 -0.36 3.02 -7.21
CA LEU A 43 -1.56 2.95 -8.04
C LEU A 43 -1.42 1.97 -9.20
N LEU A 44 -0.27 1.98 -9.89
CA LEU A 44 0.06 1.04 -10.95
C LEU A 44 0.18 -0.40 -10.42
N PHE A 45 0.86 -0.58 -9.28
CA PHE A 45 0.93 -1.89 -8.60
C PHE A 45 -0.47 -2.42 -8.31
N SER A 46 -1.31 -1.62 -7.63
CA SER A 46 -2.66 -2.00 -7.23
C SER A 46 -3.54 -2.38 -8.43
N THR A 47 -3.48 -1.57 -9.49
CA THR A 47 -4.23 -1.84 -10.73
C THR A 47 -3.74 -3.13 -11.40
N ALA A 48 -2.43 -3.35 -11.46
CA ALA A 48 -1.84 -4.52 -12.10
C ALA A 48 -2.18 -5.82 -11.35
N VAL A 49 -2.10 -5.83 -10.01
CA VAL A 49 -2.34 -7.03 -9.20
C VAL A 49 -3.81 -7.36 -9.02
N VAL A 50 -4.71 -6.37 -8.97
CA VAL A 50 -6.17 -6.59 -8.99
C VAL A 50 -6.61 -7.19 -10.31
N GLY A 51 -5.94 -6.83 -11.41
CA GLY A 51 -6.28 -7.33 -12.74
C GLY A 51 -6.00 -8.81 -12.95
N MET A 52 -5.10 -9.42 -12.16
CA MET A 52 -4.65 -10.83 -12.09
C MET A 52 -4.33 -11.59 -13.39
N ASP A 53 -4.81 -11.18 -14.55
CA ASP A 53 -4.55 -11.80 -15.85
C ASP A 53 -3.16 -11.43 -16.40
N VAL A 54 -2.52 -10.38 -15.86
CA VAL A 54 -1.28 -9.79 -16.43
C VAL A 54 -0.12 -9.69 -15.41
N CYS A 55 -0.40 -9.62 -14.11
CA CYS A 55 0.63 -9.43 -13.07
C CYS A 55 0.52 -10.46 -11.95
N SER A 56 1.63 -11.11 -11.61
CA SER A 56 1.70 -11.98 -10.44
C SER A 56 1.80 -11.16 -9.16
N CYS A 57 1.46 -11.76 -8.02
CA CYS A 57 1.74 -11.18 -6.70
C CYS A 57 2.41 -12.24 -5.81
N PRO A 58 3.67 -12.06 -5.39
CA PRO A 58 4.53 -10.91 -5.72
C PRO A 58 4.85 -10.84 -7.24
N PRO A 59 5.06 -9.63 -7.81
CA PRO A 59 5.46 -9.47 -9.20
C PRO A 59 6.83 -10.08 -9.51
N THR A 60 7.05 -10.54 -10.74
CA THR A 60 8.41 -10.82 -11.22
C THR A 60 9.25 -9.53 -11.27
N LYS A 61 10.58 -9.64 -11.31
CA LYS A 61 11.46 -8.47 -11.47
C LYS A 61 11.13 -7.65 -12.72
N SER A 62 10.81 -8.30 -13.84
CA SER A 62 10.44 -7.63 -15.08
C SER A 62 9.11 -6.88 -14.94
N GLN A 63 8.09 -7.49 -14.32
CA GLN A 63 6.82 -6.83 -14.06
C GLN A 63 6.98 -5.62 -13.14
N MET A 64 7.75 -5.75 -12.05
CA MET A 64 8.00 -4.61 -11.17
C MET A 64 8.77 -3.50 -11.88
N ASN A 65 9.79 -3.83 -12.69
CA ASN A 65 10.50 -2.81 -13.46
C ASN A 65 9.56 -2.05 -14.41
N CYS A 66 8.61 -2.74 -15.04
CA CYS A 66 7.58 -2.09 -15.85
C CYS A 66 6.69 -1.14 -15.02
N ILE A 67 6.28 -1.56 -13.82
CA ILE A 67 5.50 -0.72 -12.88
C ILE A 67 6.29 0.53 -12.49
N MET A 68 7.52 0.36 -12.00
CA MET A 68 8.36 1.46 -11.51
C MET A 68 8.77 2.43 -12.63
N THR A 69 9.11 1.91 -13.81
CA THR A 69 9.40 2.74 -15.00
C THR A 69 8.18 3.54 -15.43
N SER A 70 6.99 2.94 -15.41
CA SER A 70 5.75 3.64 -15.78
C SER A 70 5.37 4.68 -14.73
N ALA A 71 5.61 4.39 -13.44
CA ALA A 71 5.38 5.33 -12.36
C ALA A 71 6.25 6.59 -12.50
N SER A 72 7.54 6.38 -12.78
CA SER A 72 8.51 7.45 -13.08
C SER A 72 8.05 8.32 -14.26
N LYS A 73 7.59 7.71 -15.36
CA LYS A 73 7.07 8.46 -16.52
C LYS A 73 5.83 9.30 -16.19
N ILE A 74 4.90 8.75 -15.40
CA ILE A 74 3.71 9.50 -14.95
C ILE A 74 4.12 10.67 -14.05
N GLN A 75 5.08 10.44 -13.14
CA GLN A 75 5.63 11.50 -12.30
C GLN A 75 6.26 12.62 -13.13
N SER A 76 7.09 12.29 -14.13
CA SER A 76 7.69 13.27 -15.04
C SER A 76 6.63 14.07 -15.83
N LEU A 77 5.57 13.40 -16.29
CA LEU A 77 4.46 14.05 -17.00
C LEU A 77 3.73 15.05 -16.09
N LEU A 78 3.52 14.70 -14.82
CA LEU A 78 2.86 15.59 -13.86
C LEU A 78 3.75 16.81 -13.53
N LEU A 79 5.05 16.59 -13.29
CA LEU A 79 6.01 17.68 -13.06
C LEU A 79 6.15 18.64 -14.26
N SER A 80 5.98 18.15 -15.50
CA SER A 80 5.98 19.03 -16.68
C SER A 80 4.78 19.99 -16.76
N LYS A 81 3.74 19.76 -15.95
CA LYS A 81 2.50 20.55 -15.91
C LYS A 81 2.37 21.38 -14.64
N ASP A 82 3.23 21.14 -13.65
CA ASP A 82 3.21 21.79 -12.34
C ASP A 82 4.65 21.94 -11.85
N ASP A 83 5.14 23.18 -11.78
CA ASP A 83 6.53 23.53 -11.41
C ASP A 83 6.90 23.18 -9.95
N ARG A 84 5.96 22.63 -9.18
CA ARG A 84 6.21 22.23 -7.80
C ARG A 84 6.83 20.84 -7.76
N ASN A 85 8.10 20.76 -7.34
CA ASN A 85 8.77 19.52 -6.96
C ASN A 85 8.16 18.91 -5.67
N HIS A 86 7.00 18.27 -5.79
CA HIS A 86 6.30 17.62 -4.70
C HIS A 86 5.71 16.28 -5.13
N MET A 87 5.27 15.50 -4.15
CA MET A 87 4.48 14.31 -4.41
C MET A 87 3.04 14.67 -4.75
N PHE A 88 2.56 14.07 -5.82
CA PHE A 88 1.18 14.19 -6.26
C PHE A 88 0.25 13.32 -5.42
N SER A 89 -0.94 13.85 -5.14
CA SER A 89 -1.99 13.12 -4.45
C SER A 89 -2.56 12.01 -5.33
N ILE A 90 -3.27 11.06 -4.74
CA ILE A 90 -3.98 10.01 -5.52
C ILE A 90 -4.88 10.65 -6.60
N ARG A 91 -5.53 11.77 -6.27
CA ARG A 91 -6.42 12.51 -7.17
C ARG A 91 -5.70 13.08 -8.39
N ASP A 92 -4.47 13.56 -8.20
CA ASP A 92 -3.66 14.09 -9.29
C ASP A 92 -3.21 12.97 -10.23
N VAL A 93 -2.88 11.81 -9.67
CA VAL A 93 -2.28 10.68 -10.40
C VAL A 93 -3.33 9.82 -11.11
N ILE A 94 -4.53 9.66 -10.56
CA ILE A 94 -5.53 8.70 -11.04
C ILE A 94 -5.94 8.92 -12.49
N ASN A 95 -5.96 10.18 -12.96
CA ASN A 95 -6.31 10.53 -14.33
C ASN A 95 -5.19 10.25 -15.34
N HIS A 96 -4.00 9.85 -14.88
CA HIS A 96 -2.84 9.50 -15.70
C HIS A 96 -2.52 8.00 -15.68
N VAL A 97 -3.16 7.23 -14.80
CA VAL A 97 -3.09 5.78 -14.80
C VAL A 97 -4.31 5.24 -15.55
N LYS A 98 -4.08 4.39 -16.56
CA LYS A 98 -5.15 3.71 -17.27
C LYS A 98 -5.74 2.60 -16.38
N ILE A 99 -6.74 2.96 -15.59
CA ILE A 99 -7.57 2.00 -14.83
C ILE A 99 -8.73 1.56 -15.73
N PRO A 100 -8.96 0.26 -15.95
CA PRO A 100 -10.10 -0.20 -16.75
C PRO A 100 -11.43 0.28 -16.18
N ASP A 101 -12.37 0.65 -17.03
CA ASP A 101 -13.72 1.12 -16.62
C ASP A 101 -14.52 0.04 -15.87
N THR A 102 -14.13 -1.22 -16.01
CA THR A 102 -14.71 -2.36 -15.28
C THR A 102 -14.28 -2.43 -13.82
N TYR A 103 -13.42 -1.52 -13.36
CA TYR A 103 -12.93 -1.50 -11.99
C TYR A 103 -13.71 -0.49 -11.17
N GLN A 104 -14.20 -0.94 -10.01
CA GLN A 104 -14.74 -0.04 -9.02
C GLN A 104 -13.62 0.70 -8.29
N ARG A 105 -13.86 1.98 -8.02
CA ARG A 105 -12.96 2.90 -7.34
C ARG A 105 -13.72 3.60 -6.22
N VAL A 106 -13.20 3.54 -5.00
CA VAL A 106 -13.79 4.22 -3.84
C VAL A 106 -12.71 5.05 -3.17
N GLU A 107 -12.89 6.37 -3.17
CA GLU A 107 -11.98 7.28 -2.47
C GLU A 107 -12.28 7.25 -0.97
N ILE A 108 -11.23 7.21 -0.16
CA ILE A 108 -11.33 7.24 1.30
C ILE A 108 -10.58 8.46 1.82
N VAL A 109 -11.20 9.15 2.77
CA VAL A 109 -10.53 10.15 3.60
C VAL A 109 -10.77 9.75 5.04
N GLY A 110 -9.73 9.71 5.87
CA GLY A 110 -9.88 9.08 7.17
C GLY A 110 -8.81 9.45 8.19
N SER A 111 -9.04 9.01 9.42
CA SER A 111 -8.08 9.13 10.53
C SER A 111 -7.28 7.84 10.70
N ILE A 112 -6.05 7.99 11.20
CA ILE A 112 -5.22 6.86 11.65
C ILE A 112 -5.76 6.31 12.98
N ALA A 113 -6.28 7.18 13.85
CA ALA A 113 -6.99 6.79 15.06
C ALA A 113 -8.36 6.16 14.72
N ARG A 114 -8.82 5.21 15.55
CA ARG A 114 -10.15 4.62 15.41
C ARG A 114 -11.24 5.68 15.57
N LEU A 115 -12.22 5.65 14.68
CA LEU A 115 -13.43 6.46 14.76
C LEU A 115 -14.51 5.65 15.53
N PRO A 116 -15.54 6.32 16.08
CA PRO A 116 -16.72 5.63 16.60
C PRO A 116 -17.34 4.71 15.53
N GLU A 117 -17.84 3.54 15.92
CA GLU A 117 -18.38 2.52 14.99
C GLU A 117 -19.51 3.07 14.10
N ASP A 118 -20.23 4.05 14.62
CA ASP A 118 -21.36 4.77 14.06
C ASP A 118 -20.98 6.01 13.23
N PHE A 119 -19.68 6.33 13.10
CA PHE A 119 -19.20 7.50 12.36
C PHE A 119 -18.99 7.26 10.85
N ILE A 120 -19.11 6.01 10.37
CA ILE A 120 -18.91 5.70 8.94
C ILE A 120 -19.97 6.43 8.11
N THR A 121 -19.50 7.42 7.35
CA THR A 121 -20.36 8.23 6.46
C THR A 121 -19.97 7.93 5.02
N ASN A 122 -20.92 7.35 4.28
CA ASN A 122 -20.81 7.16 2.84
C ASN A 122 -21.41 8.37 2.14
N PHE A 123 -20.63 9.00 1.27
CA PHE A 123 -21.08 10.06 0.39
C PHE A 123 -21.10 9.50 -1.04
N GLU A 124 -22.28 9.51 -1.65
CA GLU A 124 -22.38 9.38 -3.10
C GLU A 124 -22.23 10.79 -3.67
N ASP A 125 -21.06 11.08 -4.23
CA ASP A 125 -20.82 12.35 -4.92
C ASP A 125 -20.84 12.05 -6.42
N ASP A 126 -21.87 12.57 -7.10
CA ASP A 126 -22.04 12.56 -8.55
C ASP A 126 -22.04 11.20 -9.29
N ASN A 127 -22.89 10.24 -8.89
CA ASN A 127 -23.28 9.01 -9.62
C ASN A 127 -22.16 8.07 -10.14
N GLU A 128 -20.89 8.44 -10.02
CA GLU A 128 -19.72 7.73 -10.51
C GLU A 128 -18.63 7.59 -9.43
N ARG A 129 -18.70 8.35 -8.33
CA ARG A 129 -17.66 8.41 -7.31
C ARG A 129 -18.23 8.21 -5.92
N ARG A 130 -17.83 7.12 -5.27
CA ARG A 130 -18.13 6.87 -3.87
C ARG A 130 -16.97 7.39 -3.04
N GLN A 131 -17.25 8.37 -2.19
CA GLN A 131 -16.32 8.81 -1.16
C GLN A 131 -16.79 8.27 0.19
N CYS A 132 -15.87 7.77 0.99
CA CYS A 132 -16.19 7.28 2.33
C CYS A 132 -15.26 7.88 3.38
N ILE A 133 -15.82 8.19 4.54
CA ILE A 133 -15.04 8.53 5.73
C ILE A 133 -14.99 7.30 6.64
N MET A 134 -13.77 6.83 6.92
CA MET A 134 -13.52 5.69 7.79
C MET A 134 -12.12 5.78 8.41
N ASP A 135 -11.92 5.13 9.55
CA ASP A 135 -10.58 4.98 10.10
C ASP A 135 -9.76 3.93 9.33
N LEU A 136 -8.44 3.99 9.49
CA LEU A 136 -7.51 3.09 8.80
C LEU A 136 -7.78 1.62 9.13
N HIS A 137 -8.14 1.31 10.37
CA HIS A 137 -8.47 -0.07 10.76
C HIS A 137 -9.73 -0.55 10.04
N GLY A 138 -10.79 0.27 10.01
CA GLY A 138 -12.00 0.02 9.22
C GLY A 138 -11.70 -0.22 7.74
N ALA A 139 -10.87 0.63 7.14
CA ALA A 139 -10.48 0.52 5.72
C ALA A 139 -9.79 -0.81 5.40
N VAL A 140 -8.84 -1.24 6.23
CA VAL A 140 -8.10 -2.50 6.02
C VAL A 140 -8.99 -3.72 6.26
N MET A 141 -9.85 -3.68 7.29
CA MET A 141 -10.74 -4.80 7.62
C MET A 141 -11.86 -4.99 6.59
N ALA A 142 -12.31 -3.90 5.97
CA ALA A 142 -13.37 -3.91 4.96
C ALA A 142 -12.93 -4.41 3.57
N LEU A 143 -11.61 -4.58 3.34
CA LEU A 143 -11.11 -5.04 2.04
C LEU A 143 -11.69 -6.40 1.68
N ARG A 144 -12.26 -6.54 0.48
CA ARG A 144 -12.71 -7.82 -0.04
C ARG A 144 -11.54 -8.59 -0.66
N ASN A 145 -11.75 -9.86 -0.99
CA ASN A 145 -10.76 -10.60 -1.77
C ASN A 145 -10.58 -9.95 -3.14
N ASN A 146 -9.37 -10.05 -3.69
CA ASN A 146 -8.94 -9.42 -4.94
C ASN A 146 -9.18 -7.90 -4.99
N THR A 147 -9.01 -7.23 -3.85
CA THR A 147 -9.15 -5.78 -3.72
C THR A 147 -7.82 -5.19 -3.25
N ALA A 148 -7.46 -4.04 -3.80
CA ALA A 148 -6.31 -3.26 -3.36
C ALA A 148 -6.75 -1.97 -2.67
N LEU A 149 -5.91 -1.48 -1.76
CA LEU A 149 -6.04 -0.22 -1.06
C LEU A 149 -4.73 0.55 -1.18
N VAL A 150 -4.77 1.69 -1.85
CA VAL A 150 -3.68 2.67 -1.88
C VAL A 150 -3.87 3.62 -0.69
N ILE A 151 -2.82 3.90 0.07
CA ILE A 151 -2.87 4.70 1.30
C ILE A 151 -1.79 5.76 1.24
N THR A 152 -2.16 7.03 1.26
CA THR A 152 -1.25 8.17 1.40
C THR A 152 -1.37 8.75 2.81
N LEU A 153 -0.25 8.77 3.54
CA LEU A 153 -0.16 9.33 4.89
C LEU A 153 0.15 10.83 4.82
N LYS A 154 -0.78 11.70 5.23
CA LYS A 154 -0.71 13.16 4.94
C LYS A 154 0.53 13.86 5.51
N ARG A 155 1.01 13.48 6.70
CA ARG A 155 2.17 14.15 7.33
C ARG A 155 3.52 13.70 6.77
N ASN A 156 3.61 12.43 6.38
CA ASN A 156 4.85 11.85 5.84
C ASN A 156 4.91 11.95 4.32
N ALA A 157 3.81 12.36 3.67
CA ALA A 157 3.61 12.32 2.23
C ALA A 157 4.20 11.01 1.66
N HIS A 158 3.82 9.86 2.22
CA HIS A 158 4.29 8.57 1.75
C HIS A 158 3.10 7.70 1.40
N THR A 159 3.17 7.06 0.24
CA THR A 159 2.11 6.23 -0.28
C THR A 159 2.56 4.77 -0.31
N VAL A 160 1.71 3.91 0.22
CA VAL A 160 1.86 2.44 0.20
C VAL A 160 0.63 1.79 -0.41
N ALA A 161 0.75 0.53 -0.80
CA ALA A 161 -0.39 -0.27 -1.26
C ALA A 161 -0.54 -1.55 -0.45
N LEU A 162 -1.79 -1.89 -0.15
CA LEU A 162 -2.20 -3.19 0.34
C LEU A 162 -2.99 -3.90 -0.75
N TYR A 163 -2.70 -5.17 -1.00
CA TYR A 163 -3.49 -6.01 -1.88
C TYR A 163 -3.97 -7.25 -1.14
N ARG A 164 -5.28 -7.40 -0.97
CA ARG A 164 -5.88 -8.60 -0.38
C ARG A 164 -6.20 -9.58 -1.49
N LYS A 165 -5.40 -10.64 -1.62
CA LYS A 165 -5.69 -11.77 -2.53
C LYS A 165 -6.74 -12.71 -1.95
N SER A 166 -6.64 -12.99 -0.65
CA SER A 166 -7.63 -13.80 0.08
C SER A 166 -7.66 -13.41 1.56
N ALA A 167 -8.58 -13.98 2.34
CA ALA A 167 -8.70 -13.68 3.78
C ALA A 167 -7.40 -13.91 4.58
N LYS A 168 -6.56 -14.85 4.15
CA LYS A 168 -5.27 -15.18 4.78
C LYS A 168 -4.07 -14.75 3.94
N LYS A 169 -4.29 -13.96 2.89
CA LYS A 169 -3.21 -13.55 1.98
C LYS A 169 -3.34 -12.09 1.58
N HIS A 170 -2.51 -11.27 2.21
CA HIS A 170 -2.34 -9.85 1.96
C HIS A 170 -0.92 -9.59 1.52
N TYR A 171 -0.77 -8.67 0.59
CA TYR A 171 0.52 -8.17 0.16
C TYR A 171 0.63 -6.69 0.50
N TYR A 172 1.73 -6.32 1.14
CA TYR A 172 2.11 -4.94 1.39
C TYR A 172 3.18 -4.54 0.39
N PHE A 173 3.00 -3.39 -0.26
CA PHE A 173 3.96 -2.82 -1.18
C PHE A 173 4.39 -1.43 -0.71
N ASP A 174 5.69 -1.30 -0.49
CA ASP A 174 6.37 -0.04 -0.19
C ASP A 174 7.33 0.30 -1.34
N PRO A 175 7.02 1.31 -2.16
CA PRO A 175 7.88 1.71 -3.29
C PRO A 175 9.15 2.45 -2.85
N LEU A 176 9.21 3.01 -1.63
CA LEU A 176 10.39 3.74 -1.14
C LEU A 176 11.57 2.80 -0.95
N ILE A 177 11.31 1.65 -0.32
CA ILE A 177 12.30 0.57 -0.19
C ILE A 177 12.20 -0.47 -1.32
N ALA A 178 11.26 -0.28 -2.24
CA ALA A 178 10.97 -1.16 -3.38
C ALA A 178 10.77 -2.62 -2.97
N THR A 179 9.83 -2.85 -2.05
CA THR A 179 9.58 -4.18 -1.47
C THR A 179 8.11 -4.57 -1.56
N VAL A 180 7.85 -5.84 -1.95
CA VAL A 180 6.55 -6.50 -1.78
C VAL A 180 6.68 -7.61 -0.75
N LYS A 181 5.80 -7.60 0.25
CA LYS A 181 5.81 -8.55 1.37
C LYS A 181 4.48 -9.27 1.49
N ASP A 182 4.49 -10.59 1.62
CA ASP A 182 3.32 -11.33 2.09
C ASP A 182 3.18 -11.14 3.60
N VAL A 183 2.10 -10.48 4.02
CA VAL A 183 1.83 -10.17 5.42
C VAL A 183 0.75 -11.09 5.99
N GLY A 184 0.20 -12.02 5.21
CA GLY A 184 -0.82 -12.95 5.68
C GLY A 184 -2.21 -12.29 5.80
N ASP A 185 -2.59 -11.83 6.99
CA ASP A 185 -3.95 -11.35 7.27
C ASP A 185 -4.06 -9.83 7.43
N SER A 186 -5.29 -9.35 7.62
CA SER A 186 -5.61 -7.93 7.76
C SER A 186 -4.98 -7.30 9.00
N SER A 187 -4.79 -8.06 10.08
CA SER A 187 -4.15 -7.56 11.32
C SER A 187 -2.67 -7.26 11.07
N MET A 188 -1.99 -8.18 10.39
CA MET A 188 -0.60 -8.01 10.01
C MET A 188 -0.40 -6.94 8.93
N ALA A 189 -1.32 -6.83 7.97
CA ALA A 189 -1.33 -5.75 6.99
C ALA A 189 -1.45 -4.37 7.67
N LEU A 190 -2.37 -4.25 8.62
CA LEU A 190 -2.55 -3.03 9.41
C LEU A 190 -1.29 -2.71 10.24
N PHE A 191 -0.66 -3.72 10.83
CA PHE A 191 0.60 -3.56 11.56
C PHE A 191 1.71 -2.98 10.67
N GLU A 192 1.89 -3.47 9.44
CA GLU A 192 2.88 -2.91 8.51
C GLU A 192 2.61 -1.44 8.17
N VAL A 193 1.34 -1.07 7.90
CA VAL A 193 0.98 0.35 7.66
C VAL A 193 1.26 1.20 8.92
N PHE A 194 0.98 0.69 10.12
CA PHE A 194 1.24 1.44 11.35
C PHE A 194 2.73 1.70 11.63
N LYS A 195 3.65 0.86 11.12
CA LYS A 195 5.09 1.12 11.26
C LYS A 195 5.49 2.46 10.63
N ILE A 196 4.87 2.81 9.50
CA ILE A 196 5.14 4.05 8.76
C ILE A 196 4.17 5.19 9.12
N ALA A 197 3.00 4.87 9.69
CA ALA A 197 1.99 5.86 10.08
C ALA A 197 2.25 6.53 11.44
N ARG A 198 3.37 6.25 12.13
CA ARG A 198 3.65 6.71 13.52
C ARG A 198 3.46 8.21 13.78
N MET A 199 3.58 9.06 12.77
CA MET A 199 3.41 10.51 12.89
C MET A 199 2.18 11.06 12.18
N ALA A 200 1.44 10.23 11.45
CA ALA A 200 0.27 10.64 10.69
C ALA A 200 -0.98 10.60 11.58
N GLU A 201 -1.80 11.65 11.50
CA GLU A 201 -3.12 11.70 12.14
C GLU A 201 -4.23 11.32 11.16
N GLU A 202 -3.99 11.60 9.87
CA GLU A 202 -4.93 11.41 8.78
C GLU A 202 -4.28 10.66 7.61
N PHE A 203 -5.13 9.99 6.83
CA PHE A 203 -4.77 9.41 5.54
C PHE A 203 -5.81 9.76 4.48
N THR A 204 -5.36 9.69 3.23
CA THR A 204 -6.25 9.53 2.08
C THR A 204 -5.98 8.17 1.46
N GLY A 205 -6.97 7.58 0.82
CA GLY A 205 -6.83 6.29 0.19
C GLY A 205 -7.75 6.08 -0.99
N LEU A 206 -7.51 4.98 -1.69
CA LEU A 206 -8.31 4.54 -2.82
C LEU A 206 -8.41 3.03 -2.79
N ILE A 207 -9.64 2.52 -2.68
CA ILE A 207 -9.94 1.11 -2.88
C ILE A 207 -10.15 0.86 -4.37
N ILE A 208 -9.55 -0.21 -4.87
CA ILE A 208 -9.65 -0.68 -6.25
C ILE A 208 -10.04 -2.15 -6.27
N SER A 209 -11.10 -2.49 -6.98
CA SER A 209 -11.60 -3.87 -7.11
C SER A 209 -12.15 -4.13 -8.51
N LYS A 210 -12.00 -5.38 -8.99
CA LYS A 210 -12.64 -5.91 -10.21
C LYS A 210 -13.98 -6.53 -9.81
N GLU A 211 -15.07 -6.18 -10.48
CA GLU A 211 -16.40 -6.80 -10.27
C GLU A 211 -16.40 -8.30 -10.59
#